data_AF-A0A8T5Q5C7-F1
#
_entry.id   AF-A0A8T5Q5C7-F1
#
_cell.length_a   1.000
_cell.length_b   1.000
_cell.length_c   1.000
_cell.angle_alpha   90.00
_cell.angle_beta   90.00
_cell.angle_gamma   90.00
#
_symmetry.space_group_name_H-M   'P 1'
#
loop_
_entity.id
_entity.type
_entity.pdbx_description
1 polymer ?
#
loop_
_entity_poly.entity_id
_entity_poly.type
_entity_poly.pdbx_seq_one_letter_code
_entity_poly.pdbx_strand_id
1 'polypeptide(L)'
;MAKLDKEELEKLTPLERLKRLKDLQKENEKEIKEAEKLITETKTRIENDNLAESVKVPELKPVDIESLFRDESSLENTVQGAPEQSEEESQLYLLAQAYEEAREMYQSEGPLNEEQLEWIDRLGEKVEKASYETFTKELADLVVATKSLVHKIRKYHQHDIIPT
;
A
#
# COMPACT_ATOMS: atom_id res chain seq x y z
N MET A 1 -24.27 -18.89 -8.26
CA MET A 1 -25.64 -18.89 -8.82
C MET A 1 -26.22 -20.29 -8.92
N ALA A 2 -26.94 -20.70 -7.86
CA ALA A 2 -27.82 -21.86 -7.95
C ALA A 2 -28.83 -21.61 -9.08
N LYS A 3 -28.77 -22.45 -10.12
CA LYS A 3 -29.65 -22.31 -11.28
C LYS A 3 -31.06 -22.68 -10.84
N LEU A 4 -31.97 -21.70 -10.87
CA LEU A 4 -33.34 -21.90 -10.46
C LEU A 4 -34.03 -22.82 -11.46
N ASP A 5 -34.26 -24.08 -11.09
CA ASP A 5 -35.03 -24.99 -11.92
C ASP A 5 -36.53 -24.75 -11.69
N LYS A 6 -37.19 -24.19 -12.71
CA LYS A 6 -38.61 -23.84 -12.66
C LYS A 6 -39.48 -25.09 -12.53
N GLU A 7 -39.05 -26.20 -13.13
CA GLU A 7 -39.80 -27.46 -13.11
C GLU A 7 -39.77 -28.13 -11.73
N GLU A 8 -38.71 -27.92 -10.94
CA GLU A 8 -38.62 -28.41 -9.56
C GLU A 8 -39.46 -27.57 -8.60
N LEU A 9 -39.52 -26.24 -8.79
CA LEU A 9 -40.36 -25.36 -7.97
C LEU A 9 -41.85 -25.61 -8.16
N GLU A 10 -42.28 -25.96 -9.38
CA GLU A 10 -43.68 -26.25 -9.69
C GLU A 10 -44.19 -27.54 -9.05
N LYS A 11 -43.30 -28.51 -8.79
CA LYS A 11 -43.61 -29.78 -8.11
C LYS A 11 -43.81 -29.62 -6.60
N LEU A 12 -43.34 -28.51 -6.01
CA LEU A 12 -43.50 -28.24 -4.57
C LEU A 12 -44.89 -27.68 -4.25
N THR A 13 -45.36 -27.94 -3.03
CA THR A 13 -46.57 -27.30 -2.50
C THR A 13 -46.38 -25.78 -2.38
N PRO A 14 -47.44 -24.97 -2.42
CA PRO A 14 -47.31 -23.51 -2.38
C PRO A 14 -46.51 -22.97 -1.18
N LEU A 15 -46.65 -23.59 0.00
CA LEU A 15 -45.89 -23.22 1.20
C LEU A 15 -44.40 -23.56 1.09
N GLU A 16 -44.07 -24.74 0.57
CA GLU A 16 -42.69 -25.18 0.38
C GLU A 16 -41.99 -24.37 -0.72
N ARG A 17 -42.71 -24.06 -1.80
CA ARG A 17 -42.24 -23.17 -2.87
C ARG A 17 -41.90 -21.79 -2.33
N LEU A 18 -42.78 -21.20 -1.52
CA LEU A 18 -42.54 -19.90 -0.90
C LEU A 18 -41.31 -19.92 0.02
N LYS A 19 -41.16 -20.98 0.83
CA LYS A 19 -40.00 -21.15 1.72
C LYS A 19 -38.71 -21.24 0.91
N ARG A 20 -38.69 -22.09 -0.14
CA ARG A 20 -37.52 -22.27 -1.00
C ARG A 20 -37.13 -20.99 -1.73
N LEU A 21 -38.11 -20.22 -2.23
CA LEU A 21 -37.86 -18.92 -2.85
C LEU A 21 -37.28 -17.90 -1.87
N LYS A 22 -37.75 -17.87 -0.62
CA LYS A 22 -37.18 -16.99 0.42
C LYS A 22 -35.75 -17.38 0.81
N ASP A 23 -35.46 -18.68 0.89
CA ASP A 23 -34.11 -19.17 1.19
C ASP A 23 -33.14 -18.83 0.05
N LEU A 24 -33.56 -19.02 -1.21
CA LEU A 24 -32.79 -18.61 -2.38
C LEU A 24 -32.60 -17.09 -2.46
N GLN A 25 -33.61 -16.30 -2.09
CA GLN A 25 -33.46 -14.85 -2.00
C GLN A 25 -32.37 -14.47 -0.99
N LYS A 26 -32.35 -15.11 0.18
CA LYS A 26 -31.31 -14.85 1.20
C LYS A 26 -29.92 -15.28 0.76
N GLU A 27 -29.80 -16.42 0.07
CA GLU A 27 -28.53 -16.87 -0.51
C GLU A 27 -28.03 -15.88 -1.57
N ASN A 28 -28.90 -15.45 -2.47
CA ASN A 28 -28.57 -14.44 -3.47
C ASN A 28 -28.18 -13.10 -2.83
N GLU A 29 -28.87 -12.64 -1.79
CA GLU A 29 -28.49 -11.42 -1.06
C GLU A 29 -27.10 -11.52 -0.43
N LYS A 30 -26.69 -12.71 0.04
CA LYS A 30 -25.32 -12.93 0.53
C LYS A 30 -24.31 -12.92 -0.60
N GLU A 31 -24.56 -13.65 -1.69
CA GLU A 31 -23.69 -13.67 -2.88
C GLU A 31 -23.51 -12.24 -3.44
N ILE A 32 -24.58 -11.45 -3.50
CA ILE A 32 -24.53 -10.05 -3.94
C ILE A 32 -23.65 -9.21 -3.00
N LYS A 33 -23.83 -9.33 -1.68
CA LYS A 33 -22.99 -8.59 -0.71
C LYS A 33 -21.53 -8.97 -0.79
N GLU A 34 -21.23 -10.26 -0.97
CA GLU A 34 -19.85 -10.74 -1.16
C GLU A 34 -19.25 -10.18 -2.46
N ALA A 35 -20.03 -10.17 -3.55
CA ALA A 35 -19.62 -9.57 -4.81
C ALA A 35 -19.39 -8.05 -4.68
N GLU A 36 -20.28 -7.32 -4.03
CA GLU A 36 -20.13 -5.88 -3.76
C GLU A 36 -18.89 -5.58 -2.92
N LYS A 37 -18.63 -6.41 -1.90
CA LYS A 37 -17.40 -6.31 -1.10
C LYS A 37 -16.16 -6.50 -1.98
N LEU A 38 -16.13 -7.53 -2.81
CA LEU A 38 -15.02 -7.78 -3.74
C LEU A 38 -14.84 -6.65 -4.76
N ILE A 39 -15.94 -6.10 -5.30
CA ILE A 39 -15.91 -4.95 -6.21
C ILE A 39 -15.29 -3.74 -5.50
N THR A 40 -15.73 -3.46 -4.27
CA THR A 40 -15.24 -2.33 -3.48
C THR A 40 -13.75 -2.50 -3.17
N GLU A 41 -13.34 -3.67 -2.68
CA GLU A 41 -11.93 -3.98 -2.41
C GLU A 41 -11.06 -3.85 -3.67
N THR A 42 -11.57 -4.32 -4.82
CA THR A 42 -10.85 -4.22 -6.10
C THR A 42 -10.73 -2.77 -6.55
N LYS A 43 -11.79 -1.97 -6.42
CA LYS A 43 -11.76 -0.55 -6.77
C LYS A 43 -10.75 0.22 -5.93
N THR A 44 -10.77 0.02 -4.61
CA THR A 44 -9.80 0.64 -3.70
C THR A 44 -8.36 0.23 -4.04
N ARG A 45 -8.16 -1.04 -4.41
CA ARG A 45 -6.84 -1.51 -4.84
C ARG A 45 -6.35 -0.83 -6.13
N ILE A 46 -7.21 -0.68 -7.13
CA ILE A 46 -6.91 0.03 -8.38
C ILE A 46 -6.56 1.50 -8.08
N GLU A 47 -7.34 2.16 -7.22
CA GLU A 47 -7.08 3.55 -6.82
C GLU A 47 -5.72 3.69 -6.13
N ASN A 48 -5.39 2.79 -5.19
CA ASN A 48 -4.10 2.79 -4.50
C ASN A 48 -2.92 2.47 -5.45
N ASP A 49 -3.11 1.56 -6.40
CA ASP A 49 -2.06 1.22 -7.38
C ASP A 49 -1.79 2.40 -8.31
N ASN A 50 -2.83 3.08 -8.80
CA ASN A 50 -2.68 4.30 -9.61
C ASN A 50 -2.03 5.44 -8.81
N LEU A 51 -2.35 5.56 -7.52
CA LEU A 51 -1.73 6.56 -6.65
C LEU A 51 -0.23 6.33 -6.56
N ALA A 52 0.19 5.08 -6.31
CA ALA A 52 1.60 4.70 -6.23
C ALA A 52 2.39 5.00 -7.52
N GLU A 53 1.78 4.86 -8.70
CA GLU A 53 2.40 5.25 -9.98
C GLU A 53 2.52 6.77 -10.16
N SER A 54 1.65 7.55 -9.51
CA SER A 54 1.58 9.01 -9.65
C SER A 54 2.44 9.79 -8.65
N VAL A 55 2.95 9.12 -7.60
CA VAL A 55 3.80 9.75 -6.58
C VAL A 55 5.10 10.22 -7.23
N LYS A 56 5.28 11.54 -7.30
CA LYS A 56 6.53 12.16 -7.71
C LYS A 56 7.50 12.10 -6.53
N VAL A 57 8.46 11.20 -6.60
CA VAL A 57 9.57 11.16 -5.65
C VAL A 57 10.39 12.45 -5.82
N PRO A 58 10.66 13.21 -4.74
CA PRO A 58 11.50 14.40 -4.80
C PRO A 58 12.87 14.06 -5.39
N GLU A 59 13.35 14.87 -6.33
CA GLU A 59 14.68 14.69 -6.91
C GLU A 59 15.76 14.90 -5.83
N LEU A 60 16.55 13.86 -5.57
CA LEU A 60 17.72 13.94 -4.68
C LEU A 60 18.77 14.82 -5.36
N LYS A 61 18.90 16.08 -4.92
CA LYS A 61 19.96 16.97 -5.44
C LYS A 61 21.32 16.49 -4.90
N PRO A 62 22.31 16.21 -5.76
CA PRO A 62 23.65 15.88 -5.30
C PRO A 62 24.22 17.05 -4.51
N VAL A 63 24.54 16.81 -3.24
CA VAL A 63 25.19 17.80 -2.38
C VAL A 63 26.69 17.79 -2.68
N ASP A 64 27.23 18.94 -3.08
CA ASP A 64 28.67 19.10 -3.30
C ASP A 64 29.40 19.15 -1.95
N ILE A 65 29.90 17.98 -1.52
CA ILE A 65 30.62 17.80 -0.27
C ILE A 65 31.96 18.56 -0.29
N GLU A 66 32.64 18.67 -1.45
CA GLU A 66 33.91 19.39 -1.55
C GLU A 66 33.75 20.88 -1.23
N SER A 67 32.63 21.48 -1.63
CA SER A 67 32.34 22.88 -1.32
C SER A 67 32.17 23.15 0.18
N LEU A 68 31.70 22.17 0.96
CA LEU A 68 31.45 22.30 2.40
C LEU A 68 32.73 22.32 3.25
N PHE A 69 33.84 21.79 2.73
CA PHE A 69 35.12 21.70 3.44
C PHE A 69 36.20 22.66 2.90
N ARG A 70 35.88 23.49 1.91
CA ARG A 70 36.85 24.44 1.32
C ARG A 70 37.08 25.69 2.17
N ASP A 71 36.13 26.07 3.04
CA ASP A 71 36.22 27.27 3.89
C ASP A 71 35.99 26.94 5.38
N GLU A 72 37.05 26.54 6.10
CA GLU A 72 37.04 26.26 7.56
C GLU A 72 36.58 27.46 8.42
N SER A 73 36.59 28.69 7.88
CA SER A 73 36.23 29.92 8.59
C SER A 73 34.76 30.33 8.45
N SER A 74 33.93 29.56 7.74
CA SER A 74 32.53 29.92 7.45
C SER A 74 31.47 29.04 8.11
N LEU A 75 31.86 27.94 8.77
CA LEU A 75 30.92 26.95 9.32
C LEU A 75 29.88 27.58 10.26
N GLU A 76 30.27 28.58 11.06
CA GLU A 76 29.36 29.31 11.96
C GLU A 76 28.34 30.19 11.22
N ASN A 77 28.69 30.71 10.04
CA ASN A 77 27.79 31.50 9.19
C ASN A 77 26.85 30.61 8.35
N THR A 78 27.30 29.41 7.97
CA THR A 78 26.52 28.46 7.17
C THR A 78 25.32 27.91 7.95
N VAL A 79 25.44 27.78 9.29
CA VAL A 79 24.32 27.36 10.16
C VAL A 79 23.24 28.44 10.26
N GLN A 80 23.59 29.73 10.17
CA GLN A 80 22.62 30.84 10.27
C GLN A 80 21.80 31.06 9.00
N GLY A 81 22.25 30.54 7.84
CA GLY A 81 21.59 30.71 6.54
C GLY A 81 20.92 29.45 5.99
N ALA A 82 21.03 28.31 6.67
CA ALA A 82 20.36 27.09 6.25
C ALA A 82 18.84 27.30 6.40
N PRO A 83 18.04 27.04 5.34
CA PRO A 83 16.59 27.02 5.51
C PRO A 83 16.27 25.98 6.57
N GLU A 84 15.53 26.36 7.62
CA GLU A 84 14.91 25.38 8.51
C GLU A 84 13.99 24.53 7.64
N GLN A 85 14.45 23.33 7.27
CA GLN A 85 13.58 22.35 6.66
C GLN A 85 12.48 22.09 7.67
N SER A 86 11.23 22.27 7.23
CA SER A 86 10.11 21.90 8.06
C SER A 86 10.21 20.42 8.43
N GLU A 87 9.72 20.06 9.61
CA GLU A 87 9.69 18.66 10.04
C GLU A 87 8.98 17.77 8.99
N GLU A 88 7.98 18.32 8.31
CA GLU A 88 7.25 17.67 7.22
C GLU A 88 8.09 17.41 5.97
N GLU A 89 8.89 18.37 5.51
CA GLU A 89 9.80 18.18 4.36
C GLU A 89 10.87 17.13 4.65
N SER A 90 11.38 17.11 5.88
CA SER A 90 12.35 16.11 6.34
C SER A 90 11.72 14.71 6.36
N GLN A 91 10.49 14.60 6.86
CA GLN A 91 9.73 13.34 6.85
C GLN A 91 9.41 12.86 5.44
N LEU A 92 9.05 13.79 4.54
CA LEU A 92 8.79 13.48 3.13
C LEU A 92 10.03 12.90 2.46
N TYR A 93 11.19 13.52 2.67
CA TYR A 93 12.46 13.05 2.08
C TYR A 93 12.85 11.66 2.58
N LEU A 94 12.79 11.43 3.90
CA LEU A 94 13.11 10.13 4.50
C LEU A 94 12.18 9.02 4.01
N LEU A 95 10.88 9.33 3.91
CA LEU A 95 9.92 8.36 3.41
C LEU A 95 10.08 8.10 1.91
N ALA A 96 10.46 9.12 1.13
CA ALA A 96 10.69 9.00 -0.30
C ALA A 96 11.88 8.10 -0.60
N GLN A 97 12.96 8.26 0.18
CA GLN A 97 14.11 7.37 0.13
C GLN A 97 13.71 5.92 0.47
N ALA A 98 12.97 5.72 1.57
CA ALA A 98 12.51 4.39 1.97
C ALA A 98 11.56 3.75 0.93
N TYR A 99 10.75 4.55 0.25
CA TYR A 99 9.90 4.07 -0.85
C TYR A 99 10.74 3.54 -2.02
N GLU A 100 11.75 4.29 -2.46
CA GLU A 100 12.62 3.86 -3.56
C GLU A 100 13.46 2.63 -3.19
N GLU A 101 14.02 2.57 -1.97
CA GLU A 101 14.72 1.37 -1.49
C GLU A 101 13.80 0.12 -1.51
N ALA A 102 12.55 0.26 -1.05
CA ALA A 102 11.58 -0.82 -1.12
C ALA A 102 11.20 -1.17 -2.58
N ARG A 103 11.20 -0.19 -3.48
CA ARG A 103 10.84 -0.38 -4.88
C ARG A 103 11.93 -1.13 -5.62
N GLU A 104 13.19 -0.81 -5.36
CA GLU A 104 14.34 -1.55 -5.89
C GLU A 104 14.31 -3.00 -5.40
N MET A 105 14.02 -3.23 -4.12
CA MET A 105 13.84 -4.59 -3.57
C MET A 105 12.72 -5.35 -4.28
N TYR A 106 11.58 -4.71 -4.53
CA TYR A 106 10.46 -5.31 -5.27
C TYR A 106 10.79 -5.64 -6.74
N GLN A 107 11.64 -4.82 -7.37
CA GLN A 107 12.06 -5.01 -8.76
C GLN A 107 13.23 -5.99 -8.90
N SER A 108 13.91 -6.33 -7.81
CA SER A 108 15.03 -7.27 -7.84
C SER A 108 14.54 -8.67 -8.21
N GLU A 109 15.24 -9.35 -9.13
CA GLU A 109 14.84 -10.68 -9.64
C GLU A 109 15.18 -11.85 -8.69
N GLY A 110 15.56 -11.57 -7.44
CA GLY A 110 16.02 -12.57 -6.47
C GLY A 110 15.20 -12.60 -5.19
N PRO A 111 15.26 -13.72 -4.42
CA PRO A 111 14.67 -13.75 -3.09
C PRO A 111 15.38 -12.75 -2.18
N LEU A 112 14.60 -11.99 -1.39
CA LEU A 112 15.15 -11.10 -0.40
C LEU A 112 15.84 -11.90 0.71
N ASN A 113 16.98 -11.39 1.18
CA ASN A 113 17.65 -11.95 2.35
C ASN A 113 16.92 -11.58 3.66
N GLU A 114 17.31 -12.21 4.77
CA GLU A 114 16.67 -12.00 6.07
C GLU A 114 16.74 -10.53 6.54
N GLU A 115 17.86 -9.86 6.30
CA GLU A 115 18.05 -8.45 6.67
C GLU A 115 17.11 -7.51 5.89
N GLN A 116 16.91 -7.78 4.59
CA GLN A 116 15.98 -7.05 3.73
C GLN A 116 14.53 -7.28 4.15
N LEU A 117 14.17 -8.52 4.51
CA LEU A 117 12.83 -8.82 5.01
C LEU A 117 12.55 -8.12 6.35
N GLU A 118 13.50 -8.14 7.29
CA GLU A 118 13.39 -7.40 8.55
C GLU A 118 13.32 -5.88 8.35
N TRP A 119 14.04 -5.36 7.35
CA TRP A 119 13.96 -3.94 7.00
C TRP A 119 12.57 -3.59 6.45
N ILE A 120 12.03 -4.41 5.53
CA ILE A 120 10.66 -4.25 5.00
C ILE A 120 9.62 -4.31 6.11
N ASP A 121 9.81 -5.19 7.10
CA ASP A 121 8.89 -5.31 8.22
C ASP A 121 8.89 -4.09 9.13
N ARG A 122 10.10 -3.60 9.47
CA ARG A 122 10.25 -2.36 10.23
C ARG A 122 9.68 -1.15 9.48
N LEU A 123 9.86 -1.10 8.16
CA LEU A 123 9.26 -0.06 7.32
C LEU A 123 7.73 -0.16 7.37
N GLY A 124 7.17 -1.36 7.19
CA GLY A 124 5.74 -1.62 7.28
C GLY A 124 5.13 -1.12 8.59
N GLU A 125 5.73 -1.44 9.73
CA GLU A 125 5.24 -0.98 11.03
C GLU A 125 5.28 0.55 11.18
N LYS A 126 6.37 1.19 10.71
CA LYS A 126 6.52 2.65 10.79
C LYS A 126 5.44 3.36 9.99
N VAL A 127 5.22 2.89 8.75
CA VAL A 127 4.24 3.48 7.84
C VAL A 127 2.82 3.17 8.30
N GLU A 128 2.56 1.99 8.89
CA GLU A 128 1.27 1.65 9.52
C GLU A 128 0.89 2.58 10.67
N LYS A 129 1.85 2.92 11.53
CA LYS A 129 1.66 3.83 12.68
C LYS A 129 1.55 5.30 12.26
N ALA A 130 1.93 5.66 11.04
CA ALA A 130 1.83 7.03 10.55
C ALA A 130 0.34 7.43 10.36
N SER A 131 -0.09 8.45 11.11
CA SER A 131 -1.44 9.01 10.99
C SER A 131 -1.50 10.04 9.86
N TYR A 132 -2.37 9.80 8.88
CA TYR A 132 -2.50 10.63 7.68
C TYR A 132 -3.24 11.96 7.90
N GLU A 133 -3.91 12.10 9.04
CA GLU A 133 -4.88 13.19 9.26
C GLU A 133 -4.22 14.58 9.30
N THR A 134 -2.91 14.65 9.52
CA THR A 134 -2.13 15.90 9.58
C THR A 134 -1.13 16.04 8.45
N PHE A 135 -1.09 15.11 7.49
CA PHE A 135 -0.08 15.13 6.43
C PHE A 135 -0.49 15.99 5.25
N THR A 136 0.51 16.61 4.62
CA THR A 136 0.34 17.15 3.27
C THR A 136 -0.10 16.04 2.33
N LYS A 137 -0.80 16.40 1.26
CA LYS A 137 -1.28 15.42 0.28
C LYS A 137 -0.14 14.55 -0.26
N GLU A 138 1.01 15.16 -0.56
CA GLU A 138 2.19 14.45 -1.09
C GLU A 138 2.72 13.41 -0.10
N LEU A 139 2.83 13.77 1.18
CA LEU A 139 3.27 12.84 2.22
C LEU A 139 2.24 11.72 2.43
N ALA A 140 0.95 12.03 2.44
CA ALA A 140 -0.10 11.04 2.56
C ALA A 140 -0.09 10.04 1.38
N ASP A 141 0.03 10.54 0.15
CA ASP A 141 0.08 9.71 -1.06
C ASP A 141 1.31 8.77 -1.03
N LEU A 142 2.46 9.30 -0.60
CA LEU A 142 3.70 8.54 -0.44
C LEU A 142 3.58 7.47 0.66
N VAL A 143 2.98 7.77 1.82
CA VAL A 143 2.72 6.78 2.88
C VAL A 143 1.82 5.66 2.34
N VAL A 144 0.75 5.98 1.59
CA VAL A 144 -0.12 4.97 0.98
C VAL A 144 0.63 4.10 -0.05
N ALA A 145 1.43 4.73 -0.91
CA ALA A 145 2.24 4.02 -1.90
C ALA A 145 3.23 3.05 -1.23
N THR A 146 3.93 3.50 -0.19
CA THR A 146 4.86 2.67 0.58
C THR A 146 4.16 1.50 1.27
N LYS A 147 2.96 1.71 1.85
CA LYS A 147 2.17 0.58 2.41
C LYS A 147 1.82 -0.46 1.35
N SER A 148 1.33 -0.01 0.20
CA SER A 148 0.97 -0.91 -0.91
C SER A 148 2.17 -1.74 -1.36
N LEU A 149 3.33 -1.10 -1.48
CA LEU A 149 4.57 -1.74 -1.89
C LEU A 149 5.08 -2.76 -0.87
N VAL A 150 5.14 -2.39 0.42
CA VAL A 150 5.50 -3.32 1.51
C VAL A 150 4.56 -4.52 1.54
N HIS A 151 3.26 -4.30 1.38
CA HIS A 151 2.28 -5.39 1.31
C HIS A 151 2.53 -6.33 0.12
N LYS A 152 2.84 -5.76 -1.07
CA LYS A 152 3.21 -6.55 -2.25
C LYS A 152 4.45 -7.41 -1.95
N ILE A 153 5.53 -6.80 -1.48
CA ILE A 153 6.80 -7.50 -1.16
C ILE A 153 6.56 -8.66 -0.18
N ARG A 154 5.85 -8.40 0.93
CA ARG A 154 5.48 -9.44 1.91
C ARG A 154 4.72 -10.59 1.26
N LYS A 155 3.74 -10.29 0.40
CA LYS A 155 2.93 -11.31 -0.27
C LYS A 155 3.74 -12.15 -1.25
N TYR A 156 4.65 -11.55 -2.01
CA TYR A 156 5.48 -12.29 -2.97
C TYR A 156 6.49 -13.20 -2.24
N HIS A 157 7.16 -12.71 -1.20
CA HIS A 157 8.20 -13.50 -0.51
C HIS A 157 7.67 -14.45 0.58
N GLN A 158 6.45 -14.27 1.11
CA GLN A 158 5.82 -15.28 1.97
C GLN A 158 5.43 -16.56 1.20
N HIS A 159 5.32 -16.50 -0.13
CA HIS A 159 4.98 -17.66 -0.96
C HIS A 159 6.19 -18.46 -1.48
N ASP A 160 7.42 -17.94 -1.33
CA ASP A 160 8.65 -18.63 -1.75
C ASP A 160 9.25 -19.52 -0.63
N ILE A 161 8.62 -19.59 0.54
CA ILE A 161 8.93 -20.60 1.57
C ILE A 161 8.16 -21.89 1.22
N ILE A 162 8.47 -22.50 0.07
CA ILE A 162 8.16 -23.92 -0.15
C ILE A 162 9.42 -24.69 0.27
N PRO A 163 9.37 -25.47 1.37
CA PRO A 163 10.50 -26.30 1.73
C PRO A 163 10.64 -27.42 0.69
N THR A 164 11.75 -27.43 -0.04
CA THR A 164 12.27 -28.63 -0.72
C THR A 164 12.69 -29.69 0.27
#